data_AF-A0A7V2DGF9-F1
#
_entry.id   AF-A0A7V2DGF9-F1
#
_cell.length_a   1.000
_cell.length_b   1.000
_cell.length_c   1.000
_cell.angle_alpha   90.00
_cell.angle_beta   90.00
_cell.angle_gamma   90.00
#
_symmetry.space_group_name_H-M   'P 1'
#
loop_
_entity.id
_entity.type
_entity.pdbx_description
1 polymer ?
#
loop_
_entity_poly.entity_id
_entity_poly.type
_entity_poly.pdbx_seq_one_letter_code
_entity_poly.pdbx_strand_id
1 'polypeptide(L)'
;MTTLREETKECAVCGNKSIHVEIISTKALGASDLDARPPEPERSTIQNWIQRCPTCGYCAPDIARGDKEMANIIQSSDYRKQLRNPDYPDLANSFLCWTLIQEEETQYKIAGWTAVKAAWACDDAGYLGVAQDCRKRAILLLEMARQKGQWFADNAGTEEALIVDLLRRSGQFESAMQLCEDRLAMKPDTFIRKILNYQKQLIRKGDIDSHSTSEIVGDAG
;
A
#
# COMPACT_ATOMS: atom_id res chain seq x y z
N MET A 1 -20.42 -1.20 12.30
CA MET A 1 -20.22 -2.64 12.55
C MET A 1 -19.53 -3.21 11.33
N THR A 2 -18.43 -3.94 11.53
CA THR A 2 -17.73 -4.66 10.46
C THR A 2 -18.27 -6.08 10.40
N THR A 3 -18.67 -6.54 9.22
CA THR A 3 -19.19 -7.89 9.01
C THR A 3 -18.16 -8.71 8.24
N LEU A 4 -17.71 -9.79 8.85
CA LEU A 4 -16.77 -10.75 8.27
C LEU A 4 -17.49 -12.08 8.03
N ARG A 5 -17.07 -12.82 7.01
CA ARG A 5 -17.61 -14.16 6.70
C ARG A 5 -16.50 -15.08 6.22
N GLU A 6 -16.48 -16.29 6.75
CA GLU A 6 -15.63 -17.35 6.21
C GLU A 6 -16.23 -17.92 4.93
N GLU A 7 -15.41 -18.06 3.90
CA GLU A 7 -15.77 -18.57 2.59
C GLU A 7 -14.75 -19.61 2.14
N THR A 8 -15.24 -20.69 1.53
CA THR A 8 -14.36 -21.66 0.86
C THR A 8 -14.09 -21.17 -0.55
N LYS A 9 -12.83 -20.87 -0.85
CA LYS A 9 -12.38 -20.43 -2.18
C LYS A 9 -11.56 -21.53 -2.85
N GLU A 10 -11.78 -21.71 -4.15
CA GLU A 10 -10.95 -22.58 -4.99
C GLU A 10 -9.85 -21.75 -5.64
N CYS A 11 -8.58 -22.11 -5.43
CA CYS A 11 -7.46 -21.34 -5.96
C CYS A 11 -7.43 -21.40 -7.49
N ALA A 12 -7.44 -20.23 -8.16
CA ALA A 12 -7.39 -20.12 -9.62
C ALA A 12 -6.14 -20.77 -10.25
N VAL A 13 -5.05 -20.89 -9.48
CA VAL A 13 -3.78 -21.45 -9.97
C VAL A 13 -3.70 -22.97 -9.79
N CYS A 14 -4.03 -23.50 -8.61
CA CYS A 14 -3.83 -24.92 -8.32
C CYS A 14 -5.13 -25.74 -8.15
N GLY A 15 -6.30 -25.11 -8.12
CA GLY A 15 -7.59 -25.78 -7.94
C GLY A 15 -7.88 -26.29 -6.53
N ASN A 16 -6.95 -26.16 -5.58
CA ASN A 16 -7.22 -26.55 -4.19
C ASN A 16 -8.15 -25.56 -3.50
N LYS A 17 -9.02 -26.10 -2.64
CA LYS A 17 -9.96 -25.32 -1.85
C LYS A 17 -9.38 -25.00 -0.47
N SER A 18 -9.56 -23.76 -0.01
CA SER A 18 -9.18 -23.31 1.33
C SER A 18 -10.17 -22.27 1.87
N ILE A 19 -10.24 -22.15 3.20
CA ILE A 19 -11.10 -21.19 3.88
C ILE A 19 -10.40 -19.85 3.99
N HIS A 20 -11.10 -18.78 3.64
CA HIS A 20 -10.63 -17.39 3.75
C HIS A 20 -11.71 -16.52 4.37
N VAL A 21 -11.32 -15.44 5.03
CA VAL A 21 -12.24 -14.46 5.60
C VAL A 21 -12.46 -13.33 4.59
N GLU A 22 -13.72 -13.08 4.25
CA GLU A 22 -14.17 -12.00 3.38
C GLU A 22 -14.76 -10.86 4.21
N ILE A 23 -14.47 -9.62 3.81
CA ILE A 23 -15.07 -8.43 4.40
C ILE A 23 -16.36 -8.14 3.64
N ILE A 24 -17.50 -8.43 4.25
CA ILE A 24 -18.82 -8.24 3.64
C ILE A 24 -19.24 -6.77 3.70
N SER A 25 -18.98 -6.14 4.85
CA SER A 25 -19.17 -4.71 5.01
C SER A 25 -18.20 -4.16 6.04
N THR A 26 -17.66 -3.00 5.72
CA THR A 26 -16.87 -2.17 6.63
C THR A 26 -17.10 -0.72 6.24
N LYS A 27 -16.84 0.20 7.17
CA LYS A 27 -16.94 1.63 6.90
C LYS A 27 -15.86 2.34 7.70
N ALA A 28 -14.91 2.96 7.02
CA ALA A 28 -14.02 3.94 7.60
C ALA A 28 -14.80 5.07 8.31
N LEU A 29 -14.45 5.36 9.56
CA LEU A 29 -14.98 6.47 10.33
C LEU A 29 -13.85 7.39 10.76
N GLY A 30 -13.76 8.58 10.13
CA GLY A 30 -12.77 9.60 10.46
C GLY A 30 -11.82 9.93 9.30
N ALA A 31 -10.71 10.55 9.66
CA ALA A 31 -9.67 10.99 8.73
C ALA A 31 -8.69 9.84 8.44
N SER A 32 -8.29 9.70 7.17
CA SER A 32 -7.22 8.77 6.78
C SER A 32 -5.85 9.31 7.18
N ASP A 33 -4.87 8.42 7.19
CA ASP A 33 -3.45 8.80 7.24
C ASP A 33 -3.04 9.54 5.95
N LEU A 34 -1.89 10.21 5.99
CA LEU A 34 -1.32 10.92 4.85
C LEU A 34 -0.99 10.00 3.66
N ASP A 35 -0.72 8.72 3.92
CA ASP A 35 -0.56 7.69 2.90
C ASP A 35 -1.89 7.03 2.47
N ALA A 36 -3.02 7.63 2.87
CA ALA A 36 -4.38 7.16 2.64
C ALA A 36 -4.74 5.83 3.33
N ARG A 37 -3.99 5.41 4.36
CA ARG A 37 -4.45 4.33 5.22
C ARG A 37 -5.80 4.71 5.85
N PRO A 38 -6.84 3.86 5.72
CA PRO A 38 -8.15 4.21 6.25
C PRO A 38 -8.13 4.27 7.79
N PRO A 39 -9.06 4.98 8.43
CA PRO A 39 -9.25 4.93 9.88
C PRO A 39 -9.92 3.61 10.34
N GLU A 40 -10.11 3.47 11.65
CA GLU A 40 -10.91 2.38 12.21
C GLU A 40 -12.39 2.45 11.80
N PRO A 41 -13.11 1.31 11.82
CA PRO A 41 -12.62 -0.06 12.03
C PRO A 41 -11.98 -0.70 10.78
N GLU A 42 -11.87 0.02 9.66
CA GLU A 42 -11.45 -0.56 8.38
C GLU A 42 -9.98 -0.98 8.39
N ARG A 43 -9.08 -0.15 8.91
CA ARG A 43 -7.64 -0.53 9.02
C ARG A 43 -7.38 -1.81 9.79
N SER A 44 -8.19 -2.12 10.81
CA SER A 44 -8.09 -3.37 11.59
C SER A 44 -8.51 -4.63 10.82
N THR A 45 -8.86 -4.50 9.53
CA THR A 45 -9.22 -5.62 8.66
C THR A 45 -8.14 -5.97 7.64
N ILE A 46 -6.96 -5.33 7.71
CA ILE A 46 -5.85 -5.48 6.75
C ILE A 46 -5.42 -6.94 6.51
N GLN A 47 -5.50 -7.80 7.53
CA GLN A 47 -5.24 -9.23 7.47
C GLN A 47 -6.15 -9.98 6.48
N ASN A 48 -7.30 -9.41 6.14
CA ASN A 48 -8.29 -9.98 5.22
C ASN A 48 -8.28 -9.29 3.84
N TRP A 49 -7.38 -8.33 3.59
CA TRP A 49 -7.29 -7.64 2.28
C TRP A 49 -6.49 -8.41 1.23
N ILE A 50 -5.76 -9.44 1.66
CA ILE A 50 -4.99 -10.34 0.81
C ILE A 50 -5.17 -11.77 1.30
N GLN A 51 -5.38 -12.68 0.35
CA GLN A 51 -5.50 -14.11 0.58
C GLN A 51 -4.25 -14.81 0.04
N ARG A 52 -3.82 -15.86 0.74
CA ARG A 52 -2.70 -16.72 0.32
C ARG A 52 -3.17 -18.16 0.25
N CYS A 53 -3.06 -18.78 -0.92
CA CYS A 53 -3.35 -20.21 -1.06
C CYS A 53 -2.34 -21.03 -0.23
N PRO A 54 -2.80 -21.89 0.70
CA PRO A 54 -1.90 -22.66 1.55
C PRO A 54 -1.16 -23.78 0.80
N THR A 55 -1.63 -24.16 -0.40
CA THR A 55 -1.00 -25.22 -1.21
C THR A 55 0.11 -24.67 -2.10
N CYS A 56 -0.20 -23.73 -3.00
CA CYS A 56 0.76 -23.25 -3.99
C CYS A 56 1.41 -21.91 -3.63
N GLY A 57 0.90 -21.21 -2.61
CA GLY A 57 1.42 -19.91 -2.21
C GLY A 57 0.98 -18.74 -3.11
N TYR A 58 0.00 -18.93 -4.00
CA TYR A 58 -0.60 -17.83 -4.76
C TYR A 58 -1.23 -16.81 -3.83
N CYS A 59 -0.83 -15.55 -3.96
CA CYS A 59 -1.33 -14.43 -3.18
C CYS A 59 -2.15 -13.50 -4.08
N ALA A 60 -3.37 -13.17 -3.67
CA ALA A 60 -4.25 -12.23 -4.37
C ALA A 60 -5.33 -11.71 -3.41
N PRO A 61 -6.00 -10.56 -3.71
CA PRO A 61 -7.14 -10.10 -2.93
C PRO A 61 -8.27 -11.14 -2.86
N ASP A 62 -8.43 -11.94 -3.91
CA ASP A 62 -9.33 -13.09 -3.99
C ASP A 62 -8.61 -14.21 -4.74
N ILE A 63 -8.23 -15.30 -4.05
CA ILE A 63 -7.44 -16.38 -4.67
C ILE A 63 -8.23 -17.17 -5.73
N ALA A 64 -9.55 -16.98 -5.80
CA ALA A 64 -10.41 -17.56 -6.83
C ALA A 64 -10.40 -16.77 -8.14
N ARG A 65 -9.74 -15.60 -8.17
CA ARG A 65 -9.54 -14.81 -9.38
C ARG A 65 -8.10 -14.96 -9.88
N GLY A 66 -7.91 -14.74 -11.17
CA GLY A 66 -6.63 -14.92 -11.86
C GLY A 66 -6.72 -15.96 -12.96
N ASP A 67 -5.58 -16.25 -13.58
CA ASP A 67 -5.45 -17.28 -14.61
C ASP A 67 -4.35 -18.29 -14.21
N LYS A 68 -4.41 -19.49 -14.79
CA LYS A 68 -3.39 -20.53 -14.65
C LYS A 68 -2.01 -20.06 -15.11
N GLU A 69 -1.92 -19.06 -15.99
CA GLU A 69 -0.65 -18.46 -16.40
C GLU A 69 0.12 -17.82 -15.22
N MET A 70 -0.58 -17.44 -14.14
CA MET A 70 0.05 -16.99 -12.89
C MET A 70 0.95 -18.06 -12.26
N ALA A 71 0.77 -19.34 -12.62
CA ALA A 71 1.65 -20.43 -12.22
C ALA A 71 3.12 -20.14 -12.54
N ASN A 72 3.42 -19.52 -13.69
CA ASN A 72 4.79 -19.20 -14.09
C ASN A 72 5.42 -18.18 -13.14
N ILE A 73 4.66 -17.13 -12.77
CA ILE A 73 5.12 -16.08 -11.87
C ILE A 73 5.35 -16.64 -10.46
N ILE A 74 4.42 -17.42 -9.90
CA ILE A 74 4.58 -17.97 -8.54
C ILE A 74 5.69 -19.03 -8.45
N GLN A 75 6.11 -19.60 -9.57
CA GLN A 75 7.23 -20.53 -9.66
C GLN A 75 8.58 -19.83 -9.81
N SER A 76 8.58 -18.53 -10.16
CA SER A 76 9.81 -17.73 -10.27
C SER A 76 10.61 -17.71 -8.97
N SER A 77 11.92 -17.51 -9.10
CA SER A 77 12.81 -17.40 -7.93
C SER A 77 12.42 -16.24 -7.04
N ASP A 78 12.03 -15.12 -7.63
CA ASP A 78 11.84 -13.86 -6.92
C ASP A 78 10.55 -13.91 -6.10
N TYR A 79 9.48 -14.45 -6.69
CA TYR A 79 8.25 -14.73 -5.96
C TYR A 79 8.48 -15.70 -4.78
N ARG A 80 9.18 -16.82 -5.00
CA ARG A 80 9.42 -17.83 -3.95
C ARG A 80 10.31 -17.31 -2.83
N LYS A 81 11.30 -16.48 -3.15
CA LYS A 81 12.14 -15.80 -2.17
C LYS A 81 11.30 -14.83 -1.34
N GLN A 82 10.48 -13.99 -1.98
CA GLN A 82 9.60 -13.07 -1.25
C GLN A 82 8.61 -13.82 -0.36
N LEU A 83 7.94 -14.86 -0.88
CA LEU A 83 6.93 -15.62 -0.16
C LEU A 83 7.44 -16.24 1.16
N ARG A 84 8.75 -16.49 1.24
CA ARG A 84 9.42 -17.16 2.37
C ARG A 84 10.46 -16.26 3.03
N ASN A 85 10.45 -14.97 2.77
CA ASN A 85 11.46 -14.06 3.31
C ASN A 85 11.21 -13.84 4.81
N PRO A 86 12.09 -14.30 5.71
CA PRO A 86 11.89 -14.16 7.15
C PRO A 86 12.07 -12.73 7.66
N ASP A 87 12.65 -11.84 6.85
CA ASP A 87 12.86 -10.43 7.23
C ASP A 87 11.54 -9.63 7.22
N TYR A 88 10.47 -10.20 6.64
CA TYR A 88 9.16 -9.59 6.50
C TYR A 88 8.08 -10.42 7.23
N PRO A 89 7.06 -9.79 7.83
CA PRO A 89 5.87 -10.50 8.30
C PRO A 89 5.17 -11.26 7.16
N ASP A 90 4.53 -12.39 7.47
CA ASP A 90 3.81 -13.21 6.48
C ASP A 90 2.75 -12.43 5.69
N LEU A 91 2.07 -11.49 6.36
CA LEU A 91 1.08 -10.62 5.72
C LEU A 91 1.74 -9.67 4.71
N ALA A 92 2.87 -9.06 5.06
CA ALA A 92 3.64 -8.21 4.17
C ALA A 92 4.19 -9.00 2.97
N ASN A 93 4.71 -10.21 3.21
CA ASN A 93 5.12 -11.13 2.14
C ASN A 93 3.97 -11.43 1.18
N SER A 94 2.76 -11.63 1.69
CA SER A 94 1.58 -11.90 0.85
C SER A 94 1.24 -10.71 -0.05
N PHE A 95 1.29 -9.48 0.48
CA PHE A 95 1.14 -8.27 -0.34
C PHE A 95 2.27 -8.13 -1.36
N LEU A 96 3.53 -8.30 -0.98
CA LEU A 96 4.67 -8.15 -1.89
C LEU A 96 4.68 -9.20 -3.01
N CYS A 97 4.23 -10.42 -2.72
CA CYS A 97 3.98 -11.44 -3.74
C CYS A 97 2.92 -11.00 -4.76
N TRP A 98 1.82 -10.38 -4.30
CA TRP A 98 0.83 -9.79 -5.20
C TRP A 98 1.39 -8.60 -5.98
N THR A 99 2.23 -7.77 -5.37
CA THR A 99 2.96 -6.69 -6.06
C THR A 99 3.77 -7.22 -7.24
N LEU A 100 4.49 -8.34 -7.09
CA LEU A 100 5.26 -8.96 -8.18
C LEU A 100 4.36 -9.43 -9.33
N ILE A 101 3.22 -10.04 -9.02
CA ILE A 101 2.24 -10.46 -10.04
C ILE A 101 1.74 -9.24 -10.83
N GLN A 102 1.34 -8.17 -10.14
CA GLN A 102 0.84 -6.97 -10.81
C GLN A 102 1.88 -6.23 -11.63
N GLU A 103 3.16 -6.33 -11.27
CA GLU A 103 4.25 -5.76 -12.06
C GLU A 103 4.43 -6.50 -13.40
N GLU A 104 4.38 -7.83 -13.40
CA GLU A 104 4.41 -8.66 -14.61
C GLU A 104 3.22 -8.36 -15.53
N GLU A 105 2.04 -8.09 -14.94
CA GLU A 105 0.85 -7.66 -15.70
C GLU A 105 0.88 -6.18 -16.11
N THR A 106 1.95 -5.45 -15.80
CA THR A 106 2.12 -4.00 -16.03
C THR A 106 1.06 -3.12 -15.34
N GLN A 107 0.39 -3.66 -14.31
CA GLN A 107 -0.58 -2.98 -13.46
C GLN A 107 0.11 -2.22 -12.32
N TYR A 108 1.03 -1.31 -12.69
CA TYR A 108 1.90 -0.59 -11.77
C TYR A 108 1.16 0.20 -10.68
N LYS A 109 -0.01 0.76 -10.98
CA LYS A 109 -0.90 1.37 -9.98
C LYS A 109 -1.25 0.38 -8.88
N ILE A 110 -1.70 -0.81 -9.24
CA ILE A 110 -2.13 -1.84 -8.29
C ILE A 110 -0.90 -2.35 -7.52
N ALA A 111 0.21 -2.59 -8.22
CA ALA A 111 1.47 -3.01 -7.63
C ALA A 111 1.96 -2.02 -6.55
N GLY A 112 1.95 -0.71 -6.87
CA GLY A 112 2.37 0.36 -5.97
C GLY A 112 1.50 0.46 -4.71
N TRP A 113 0.18 0.53 -4.86
CA TRP A 113 -0.75 0.54 -3.72
C TRP A 113 -0.65 -0.74 -2.86
N THR A 114 -0.35 -1.87 -3.48
CA THR A 114 -0.14 -3.13 -2.75
C THR A 114 1.15 -3.08 -1.93
N ALA A 115 2.22 -2.47 -2.46
CA ALA A 115 3.46 -2.26 -1.71
C ALA A 115 3.27 -1.28 -0.53
N VAL A 116 2.40 -0.26 -0.67
CA VAL A 116 1.99 0.59 0.47
C VAL A 116 1.32 -0.24 1.56
N LYS A 117 0.38 -1.14 1.21
CA LYS A 117 -0.26 -2.05 2.17
C LYS A 117 0.73 -3.00 2.84
N ALA A 118 1.75 -3.45 2.12
CA ALA A 118 2.84 -4.22 2.72
C ALA A 118 3.61 -3.40 3.77
N ALA A 119 3.85 -2.12 3.52
CA ALA A 119 4.46 -1.22 4.51
C ALA A 119 3.59 -1.08 5.78
N TRP A 120 2.26 -0.98 5.62
CA TRP A 120 1.33 -0.95 6.75
C TRP A 120 1.35 -2.23 7.57
N ALA A 121 1.40 -3.39 6.91
CA ALA A 121 1.53 -4.68 7.59
C ALA A 121 2.87 -4.79 8.35
N CYS A 122 3.96 -4.23 7.80
CA CYS A 122 5.24 -4.15 8.51
C CYS A 122 5.17 -3.20 9.72
N ASP A 123 4.55 -2.03 9.59
CA ASP A 123 4.35 -1.08 10.71
C ASP A 123 3.59 -1.75 11.86
N ASP A 124 2.47 -2.41 11.58
CA ASP A 124 1.63 -3.08 12.59
C ASP A 124 2.38 -4.20 13.31
N ALA A 125 3.31 -4.87 12.63
CA ALA A 125 4.15 -5.92 13.19
C ALA A 125 5.41 -5.38 13.90
N GLY A 126 5.71 -4.08 13.81
CA GLY A 126 6.92 -3.46 14.37
C GLY A 126 8.19 -3.62 13.52
N TYR A 127 8.07 -4.02 12.26
CA TYR A 127 9.19 -4.28 11.33
C TYR A 127 9.57 -3.00 10.56
N LEU A 128 10.06 -1.99 11.28
CA LEU A 128 10.24 -0.63 10.76
C LEU A 128 11.20 -0.53 9.56
N GLY A 129 12.32 -1.25 9.57
CA GLY A 129 13.31 -1.21 8.48
C GLY A 129 12.72 -1.66 7.14
N VAL A 130 12.11 -2.84 7.12
CA VAL A 130 11.46 -3.35 5.92
C VAL A 130 10.17 -2.60 5.55
N ALA A 131 9.51 -1.92 6.50
CA ALA A 131 8.43 -1.00 6.17
C ALA A 131 8.92 0.16 5.28
N GLN A 132 10.12 0.70 5.56
CA GLN A 132 10.74 1.72 4.69
C GLN A 132 11.06 1.16 3.31
N ASP A 133 11.53 -0.08 3.22
CA ASP A 133 11.84 -0.71 1.92
C ASP A 133 10.56 -0.97 1.11
N CYS A 134 9.46 -1.38 1.75
CA CYS A 134 8.15 -1.45 1.11
C CYS A 134 7.71 -0.09 0.54
N ARG A 135 7.94 1.03 1.27
CA ARG A 135 7.63 2.38 0.78
C ARG A 135 8.51 2.79 -0.41
N LYS A 136 9.82 2.50 -0.37
CA LYS A 136 10.72 2.73 -1.52
C LYS A 136 10.23 1.98 -2.76
N ARG A 137 9.82 0.72 -2.59
CA ARG A 137 9.25 -0.09 -3.66
C ARG A 137 7.94 0.48 -4.19
N ALA A 138 7.06 0.95 -3.29
CA ALA A 138 5.82 1.61 -3.68
C ALA A 138 6.07 2.86 -4.53
N ILE A 139 7.02 3.73 -4.13
CA ILE A 139 7.39 4.94 -4.89
C ILE A 139 7.81 4.57 -6.32
N LEU A 140 8.75 3.63 -6.46
CA LEU A 140 9.22 3.17 -7.77
C LEU A 140 8.05 2.73 -8.67
N LEU A 141 7.15 1.90 -8.14
CA LEU A 141 6.01 1.37 -8.89
C LEU A 141 4.99 2.46 -9.23
N LEU A 142 4.71 3.38 -8.32
CA LEU A 142 3.79 4.50 -8.58
C LEU A 142 4.37 5.49 -9.59
N GLU A 143 5.67 5.72 -9.60
CA GLU A 143 6.35 6.49 -10.65
C GLU A 143 6.26 5.81 -12.01
N MET A 144 6.45 4.49 -12.07
CA MET A 144 6.21 3.71 -13.30
C MET A 144 4.75 3.80 -13.75
N ALA A 145 3.79 3.80 -12.80
CA ALA A 145 2.38 4.00 -13.10
C ALA A 145 2.14 5.33 -13.82
N ARG A 146 2.73 6.44 -13.34
CA ARG A 146 2.66 7.75 -14.03
C ARG A 146 3.24 7.71 -15.43
N GLN A 147 4.42 7.11 -15.60
CA GLN A 147 5.06 6.97 -16.91
C GLN A 147 4.20 6.20 -17.92
N LYS A 148 3.34 5.30 -17.43
CA LYS A 148 2.38 4.53 -18.22
C LYS A 148 0.99 5.16 -18.28
N GLY A 149 0.79 6.37 -17.75
CA GLY A 149 -0.49 7.07 -17.76
C GLY A 149 -1.53 6.50 -16.79
N GLN A 150 -1.12 5.70 -15.80
CA GLN A 150 -1.99 5.11 -14.79
C GLN A 150 -2.10 6.03 -13.57
N TRP A 151 -3.24 6.73 -13.46
CA TRP A 151 -3.56 7.55 -12.30
C TRP A 151 -3.83 6.70 -11.05
N PHE A 152 -3.17 7.04 -9.96
CA PHE A 152 -3.28 6.32 -8.68
C PHE A 152 -3.90 7.15 -7.55
N ALA A 153 -4.26 8.40 -7.82
CA ALA A 153 -5.14 9.22 -6.97
C ALA A 153 -6.05 10.11 -7.83
N ASP A 154 -6.95 10.86 -7.19
CA ASP A 154 -7.97 11.66 -7.88
C ASP A 154 -7.41 12.79 -8.74
N ASN A 155 -6.25 13.32 -8.37
CA ASN A 155 -5.56 14.38 -9.11
C ASN A 155 -4.06 14.39 -8.80
N ALA A 156 -3.29 15.17 -9.58
CA ALA A 156 -1.83 15.17 -9.50
C ALA A 156 -1.32 15.70 -8.16
N GLY A 157 -2.02 16.66 -7.57
CA GLY A 157 -1.70 17.19 -6.24
C GLY A 157 -1.81 16.10 -5.16
N THR A 158 -2.86 15.28 -5.19
CA THR A 158 -3.04 14.15 -4.27
C THR A 158 -1.97 13.08 -4.47
N GLU A 159 -1.65 12.74 -5.72
CA GLU A 159 -0.59 11.77 -6.00
C GLU A 159 0.78 12.26 -5.49
N GLU A 160 1.13 13.51 -5.74
CA GLU A 160 2.40 14.09 -5.29
C GLU A 160 2.46 14.19 -3.75
N ALA A 161 1.36 14.58 -3.10
CA ALA A 161 1.27 14.60 -1.64
C ALA A 161 1.45 13.20 -1.02
N LEU A 162 0.92 12.16 -1.66
CA LEU A 162 1.14 10.76 -1.28
C LEU A 162 2.62 10.37 -1.42
N ILE A 163 3.25 10.68 -2.56
CA ILE A 163 4.67 10.36 -2.79
C ILE A 163 5.58 11.09 -1.80
N VAL A 164 5.29 12.35 -1.45
CA VAL A 164 6.02 13.07 -0.38
C VAL A 164 5.94 12.29 0.94
N ASP A 165 4.77 11.78 1.32
CA ASP A 165 4.64 11.05 2.59
C ASP A 165 5.43 9.75 2.57
N LEU A 166 5.36 9.00 1.46
CA LEU A 166 6.14 7.78 1.28
C LEU A 166 7.66 8.06 1.31
N LEU A 167 8.12 9.14 0.66
CA LEU A 167 9.52 9.56 0.68
C LEU A 167 9.96 9.92 2.11
N ARG A 168 9.16 10.72 2.82
CA ARG A 168 9.41 11.11 4.21
C ARG A 168 9.48 9.89 5.13
N ARG A 169 8.46 9.02 5.10
CA ARG A 169 8.38 7.80 5.93
C ARG A 169 9.37 6.69 5.52
N SER A 170 10.15 6.90 4.47
CA SER A 170 11.29 6.07 4.08
C SER A 170 12.64 6.76 4.30
N GLY A 171 12.66 7.93 4.94
CA GLY A 171 13.87 8.70 5.27
C GLY A 171 14.49 9.47 4.10
N GLN A 172 13.82 9.52 2.95
CA GLN A 172 14.29 10.21 1.74
C GLN A 172 13.93 11.71 1.78
N PHE A 173 14.40 12.39 2.84
CA PHE A 173 13.98 13.75 3.18
C PHE A 173 14.32 14.81 2.12
N GLU A 174 15.47 14.69 1.45
CA GLU A 174 15.87 15.62 0.38
C GLU A 174 14.90 15.55 -0.79
N SER A 175 14.65 14.35 -1.31
CA SER A 175 13.66 14.12 -2.38
C SER A 175 12.25 14.54 -1.97
N ALA A 176 11.85 14.27 -0.72
CA ALA A 176 10.55 14.68 -0.18
C ALA A 176 10.40 16.21 -0.14
N MET A 177 11.44 16.91 0.30
CA MET A 177 11.46 18.38 0.36
C MET A 177 11.40 18.99 -1.04
N GLN A 178 12.19 18.47 -1.98
CA GLN A 178 12.21 18.95 -3.36
C GLN A 178 10.82 18.82 -4.01
N LEU A 179 10.20 17.63 -3.93
CA LEU A 179 8.86 17.41 -4.49
C LEU A 179 7.80 18.30 -3.85
N CYS A 180 7.88 18.52 -2.53
CA CYS A 180 7.02 19.49 -1.83
C CYS A 180 7.13 20.90 -2.42
N GLU A 181 8.35 21.38 -2.64
CA GLU A 181 8.61 22.74 -3.12
C GLU A 181 8.17 22.93 -4.56
N ASP A 182 8.48 21.97 -5.42
CA ASP A 182 8.05 21.97 -6.83
C ASP A 182 6.52 22.01 -6.93
N ARG A 183 5.82 21.17 -6.16
CA ARG A 183 4.36 21.16 -6.17
C ARG A 183 3.78 22.47 -5.65
N LEU A 184 4.31 23.03 -4.56
CA LEU A 184 3.85 24.29 -3.99
C LEU A 184 4.02 25.47 -4.96
N ALA A 185 5.09 25.47 -5.78
CA ALA A 185 5.32 26.47 -6.81
C ALA A 185 4.23 26.46 -7.90
N MET A 186 3.62 25.31 -8.16
CA MET A 186 2.47 25.17 -9.08
C MET A 186 1.14 25.70 -8.53
N LYS A 187 1.14 26.32 -7.34
CA LYS A 187 -0.04 26.89 -6.68
C LYS A 187 -1.21 25.89 -6.61
N PRO A 188 -1.05 24.75 -5.91
CA PRO A 188 -2.10 23.77 -5.75
C PRO A 188 -3.26 24.35 -4.94
N ASP A 189 -4.39 23.64 -4.93
CA ASP A 189 -5.55 23.99 -4.15
C ASP A 189 -5.22 24.08 -2.65
N THR A 190 -6.14 24.69 -1.90
CA THR A 190 -5.95 25.00 -0.48
C THR A 190 -5.69 23.76 0.35
N PHE A 191 -6.33 22.62 0.05
CA PHE A 191 -6.19 21.42 0.84
C PHE A 191 -4.81 20.77 0.63
N ILE A 192 -4.41 20.58 -0.63
CA ILE A 192 -3.09 20.04 -0.98
C ILE A 192 -1.98 20.96 -0.46
N ARG A 193 -2.14 22.29 -0.57
CA ARG A 193 -1.18 23.26 0.00
C ARG A 193 -0.99 23.08 1.50
N LYS A 194 -2.06 22.84 2.26
CA LYS A 194 -1.98 22.61 3.71
C LYS A 194 -1.23 21.31 4.01
N ILE A 195 -1.53 20.23 3.28
CA ILE A 195 -0.84 18.94 3.42
C ILE A 195 0.67 19.10 3.19
N LEU A 196 1.06 19.69 2.07
CA LEU A 196 2.48 19.84 1.72
C LEU A 196 3.23 20.72 2.72
N ASN A 197 2.62 21.82 3.19
CA ASN A 197 3.24 22.65 4.22
C ASN A 197 3.41 21.91 5.55
N TYR A 198 2.45 21.08 5.94
CA TYR A 198 2.58 20.23 7.12
C TYR A 198 3.72 19.23 6.96
N GLN A 199 3.75 18.51 5.82
CA GLN A 199 4.81 17.56 5.52
C GLN A 199 6.20 18.22 5.48
N LYS A 200 6.35 19.45 4.96
CA LYS A 200 7.62 20.21 5.05
C LYS A 200 8.10 20.42 6.49
N GLN A 201 7.19 20.63 7.44
CA GLN A 201 7.56 20.76 8.85
C GLN A 201 8.07 19.43 9.42
N LEU A 202 7.39 18.33 9.10
CA LEU A 202 7.79 16.97 9.50
C LEU A 202 9.15 16.58 8.91
N ILE A 203 9.36 16.83 7.60
CA ILE A 203 10.62 16.57 6.90
C ILE A 203 11.79 17.31 7.58
N ARG A 204 11.62 18.58 7.95
CA ARG A 204 12.66 19.37 8.66
C ARG A 204 13.00 18.82 10.04
N LYS A 205 12.09 18.09 10.69
CA LYS A 205 12.30 17.44 11.97
C LYS A 205 12.92 16.04 11.84
N GLY A 206 13.08 15.53 10.61
CA GLY A 206 13.50 14.14 10.36
C GLY A 206 12.43 13.13 10.78
N ASP A 207 11.16 13.54 10.79
CA ASP A 207 10.05 12.72 11.26
C ASP A 207 9.65 11.68 10.20
N ILE A 208 9.68 10.40 10.58
CA ILE A 208 9.30 9.25 9.74
C ILE A 208 7.97 8.59 10.19
N ASP A 209 7.32 9.14 11.21
CA ASP A 209 6.13 8.55 11.81
C ASP A 209 4.90 8.76 10.92
N SER A 210 3.84 7.99 11.18
CA SER A 210 2.54 8.14 10.52
C SER A 210 1.82 9.37 11.06
N HIS A 211 1.17 10.13 10.17
CA HIS A 211 0.31 11.25 10.54
C HIS A 211 -1.03 11.18 9.81
N SER A 212 -2.07 11.69 10.46
CA SER A 212 -3.44 11.78 9.97
C SER A 212 -3.70 13.11 9.27
N THR A 213 -4.58 13.08 8.27
CA THR A 213 -5.12 14.29 7.65
C THR A 213 -5.88 15.20 8.63
N SER A 214 -6.37 14.66 9.76
CA SER A 214 -7.01 15.44 10.84
C SER A 214 -6.06 16.45 11.50
N GLU A 215 -4.74 16.16 11.55
CA GLU A 215 -3.74 17.06 12.14
C GLU A 215 -3.54 18.37 11.32
N ILE A 216 -4.07 18.40 10.11
CA ILE A 216 -3.88 19.47 9.11
C ILE A 216 -5.12 20.35 9.01
N VAL A 217 -6.29 19.72 9.15
CA VAL A 217 -7.59 20.36 9.14
C VAL A 217 -8.00 20.51 10.60
N GLY A 218 -7.39 21.47 11.32
CA GLY A 218 -7.68 21.68 12.75
C GLY A 218 -9.17 21.56 13.04
N ASP A 219 -9.50 20.71 14.02
CA ASP A 219 -10.84 20.19 14.30
C ASP A 219 -11.96 21.15 13.89
N ALA A 220 -12.58 20.87 12.74
CA ALA A 220 -13.94 21.31 12.50
C ALA A 220 -14.82 20.41 13.39
N GLY A 221 -14.99 20.85 14.65
CA GLY A 221 -15.95 20.26 15.58
C GLY A 221 -17.39 20.33 15.06
#